data_AF-A0A536CPZ7-F1
#
_entry.id   AF-A0A536CPZ7-F1
#
_cell.length_a   1.000
_cell.length_b   1.000
_cell.length_c   1.000
_cell.angle_alpha   90.00
_cell.angle_beta   90.00
_cell.angle_gamma   90.00
#
_symmetry.space_group_name_H-M   'P 1'
#
loop_
_entity.id
_entity.type
_entity.pdbx_description
1 polymer ?
#
loop_
_entity_poly.entity_id
_entity_poly.type
_entity_poly.pdbx_seq_one_letter_code
_entity_poly.pdbx_strand_id
1 'polypeptide(L)'
;MSDALLIFKPDAAHRLAVRAALWSWLRTEREWKVEALRWYKPQSALIESHYDFLQGRPFFPWLVDFMTALPLIVGRITASPEALEHMRYDLGETRIAQSRPGSLREQYGIFGGINCMHLSDSPDTGAAEVKRWWGFVMLDKVDVKLDRDSDKPDHTYRLRSLATQISSGIHVGLASQAMKELLAEETDLEGKDLEALYRITLGALT
;
A
#
# COMPACT_ATOMS: atom_id res chain seq x y z
N MET A 1 -20.04 -7.18 13.90
CA MET A 1 -19.13 -6.63 12.89
C MET A 1 -18.43 -5.44 13.51
N SER A 2 -17.13 -5.32 13.28
CA SER A 2 -16.26 -4.25 13.75
C SER A 2 -15.71 -3.45 12.57
N ASP A 3 -15.45 -2.17 12.79
CA ASP A 3 -14.75 -1.33 11.82
C ASP A 3 -13.26 -1.70 11.76
N ALA A 4 -12.71 -1.72 10.55
CA ALA A 4 -11.28 -1.79 10.32
C ALA A 4 -10.86 -0.78 9.24
N LEU A 5 -9.65 -0.27 9.37
CA LEU A 5 -9.02 0.62 8.41
C LEU A 5 -8.23 -0.19 7.40
N LEU A 6 -8.36 0.18 6.13
CA LEU A 6 -7.45 -0.25 5.08
C LEU A 6 -6.83 0.96 4.39
N ILE A 7 -5.61 0.79 3.90
CA ILE A 7 -4.91 1.83 3.15
C ILE A 7 -4.16 1.17 1.99
N PHE A 8 -4.53 1.49 0.76
CA PHE A 8 -3.69 1.18 -0.39
C PHE A 8 -2.56 2.20 -0.36
N LYS A 9 -1.36 1.71 -0.06
CA LYS A 9 -0.17 2.54 0.05
C LYS A 9 0.18 3.13 -1.33
N PRO A 10 0.99 4.20 -1.40
CA PRO A 10 1.28 4.86 -2.67
C PRO A 10 1.80 3.95 -3.78
N ASP A 11 2.58 2.92 -3.45
CA ASP A 11 3.02 1.89 -4.40
C ASP A 11 1.84 1.17 -5.06
N ALA A 12 0.93 0.61 -4.27
CA ALA A 12 -0.23 -0.10 -4.82
C ALA A 12 -1.31 0.83 -5.38
N ALA A 13 -1.45 2.05 -4.84
CA ALA A 13 -2.46 3.00 -5.29
C ALA A 13 -2.15 3.54 -6.69
N HIS A 14 -0.88 3.62 -7.09
CA HIS A 14 -0.48 4.21 -8.38
C HIS A 14 0.02 3.21 -9.41
N ARG A 15 0.33 1.97 -9.02
CA ARG A 15 0.57 0.85 -9.96
C ARG A 15 -0.78 0.26 -10.37
N LEU A 16 -1.25 0.60 -11.57
CA LEU A 16 -2.67 0.45 -11.96
C LEU A 16 -3.16 -1.00 -11.99
N ALA A 17 -2.34 -1.93 -12.51
CA ALA A 17 -2.66 -3.36 -12.47
C ALA A 17 -2.75 -3.90 -11.04
N VAL A 18 -1.86 -3.45 -10.16
CA VAL A 18 -1.86 -3.84 -8.74
C VAL A 18 -3.09 -3.28 -8.02
N ARG A 19 -3.41 -2.00 -8.24
CA ARG A 19 -4.62 -1.37 -7.68
C ARG A 19 -5.87 -2.14 -8.09
N ALA A 20 -5.98 -2.48 -9.37
CA ALA A 20 -7.10 -3.21 -9.93
C ALA A 20 -7.24 -4.61 -9.28
N ALA A 21 -6.13 -5.34 -9.12
CA ALA A 21 -6.11 -6.64 -8.48
C ALA A 21 -6.51 -6.58 -6.99
N LEU A 22 -5.94 -5.64 -6.22
CA LEU A 22 -6.31 -5.44 -4.81
C LEU A 22 -7.78 -5.04 -4.66
N TRP A 23 -8.28 -4.20 -5.57
CA TRP A 23 -9.68 -3.85 -5.61
C TRP A 23 -10.57 -5.06 -5.92
N SER A 24 -10.16 -5.89 -6.88
CA SER A 24 -10.86 -7.13 -7.25
C SER A 24 -10.98 -8.10 -6.06
N TRP A 25 -9.91 -8.25 -5.27
CA TRP A 25 -9.95 -9.00 -4.01
C TRP A 25 -10.88 -8.36 -2.98
N LEU A 26 -10.70 -7.06 -2.71
CA LEU A 26 -11.42 -6.35 -1.66
C LEU A 26 -12.94 -6.35 -1.90
N ARG A 27 -13.37 -6.27 -3.16
CA ARG A 27 -14.78 -6.20 -3.55
C ARG A 27 -15.50 -7.55 -3.61
N THR A 28 -14.85 -8.65 -3.29
CA THR A 28 -15.52 -9.96 -3.25
C THR A 28 -16.66 -9.97 -2.24
N GLU A 29 -16.58 -9.12 -1.20
CA GLU A 29 -17.60 -8.78 -0.20
C GLU A 29 -18.46 -9.97 0.28
N ARG A 30 -17.84 -11.14 0.47
CA ARG A 30 -18.54 -12.32 0.99
C ARG A 30 -18.62 -12.30 2.51
N GLU A 31 -17.55 -11.86 3.17
CA GLU A 31 -17.38 -11.93 4.62
C GLU A 31 -17.15 -10.55 5.28
N TRP A 32 -16.99 -9.51 4.47
CA TRP A 32 -16.80 -8.11 4.87
C TRP A 32 -17.52 -7.18 3.89
N LYS A 33 -17.68 -5.92 4.29
CA LYS A 33 -18.29 -4.89 3.45
C LYS A 33 -17.43 -3.63 3.41
N VAL A 34 -17.24 -3.07 2.22
CA VAL A 34 -16.55 -1.78 2.06
C VAL A 34 -17.55 -0.67 2.33
N GLU A 35 -17.43 -0.03 3.49
CA GLU A 35 -18.30 1.07 3.87
C GLU A 35 -17.82 2.40 3.27
N ALA A 36 -16.50 2.58 3.17
CA ALA A 36 -15.92 3.78 2.60
C ALA A 36 -14.60 3.56 1.90
N LEU A 37 -14.33 4.39 0.91
CA LEU A 37 -13.08 4.42 0.16
C LEU A 37 -12.88 5.83 -0.41
N ARG A 38 -11.73 6.46 -0.13
CA ARG A 38 -11.42 7.83 -0.53
C ARG A 38 -9.95 7.99 -0.90
N TRP A 39 -9.70 8.80 -1.93
CA TRP A 39 -8.37 9.37 -2.17
C TRP A 39 -8.08 10.43 -1.11
N TYR A 40 -6.90 10.36 -0.50
CA TYR A 40 -6.47 11.31 0.50
C TYR A 40 -4.96 11.44 0.49
N LYS A 41 -4.44 12.68 0.59
CA LYS A 41 -3.02 12.93 0.78
C LYS A 41 -2.78 13.31 2.26
N PRO A 42 -2.28 12.39 3.09
CA PRO A 42 -2.13 12.63 4.52
C PRO A 42 -1.01 13.61 4.81
N GLN A 43 -1.15 14.35 5.91
CA GLN A 43 -0.05 15.12 6.50
C GLN A 43 0.84 14.21 7.35
N SER A 44 2.12 14.58 7.51
CA SER A 44 3.10 13.81 8.29
C SER A 44 2.63 13.52 9.71
N ALA A 45 2.00 14.49 10.39
CA ALA A 45 1.50 14.32 11.76
C ALA A 45 0.48 13.18 11.89
N LEU A 46 -0.39 12.97 10.88
CA LEU A 46 -1.34 11.85 10.89
C LEU A 46 -0.61 10.52 10.75
N ILE A 47 0.36 10.43 9.84
CA ILE A 47 1.13 9.19 9.61
C ILE A 47 2.02 8.87 10.81
N GLU A 48 2.64 9.88 11.41
CA GLU A 48 3.43 9.74 12.64
C GLU A 48 2.57 9.26 13.80
N SER A 49 1.36 9.78 13.95
CA SER A 49 0.40 9.30 14.96
C SER A 49 -0.14 7.90 14.67
N HIS A 50 -0.31 7.53 13.40
CA HIS A 50 -0.78 6.20 13.01
C HIS A 50 0.28 5.12 13.24
N TYR A 51 1.56 5.45 13.04
CA TYR A 51 2.70 4.55 13.20
C TYR A 51 3.57 4.90 14.42
N ASP A 52 2.99 5.47 15.48
CA ASP A 52 3.70 5.91 16.67
C ASP A 52 4.55 4.79 17.32
N PHE A 53 4.05 3.56 17.31
CA PHE A 53 4.74 2.36 17.77
C PHE A 53 6.01 2.00 16.96
N LEU A 54 6.24 2.64 15.82
CA LEU A 54 7.45 2.52 14.99
C LEU A 54 8.40 3.70 15.16
N GLN A 55 8.11 4.66 16.04
CA GLN A 55 9.03 5.74 16.36
C GLN A 55 10.37 5.20 16.87
N GLY A 56 11.46 5.82 16.42
CA GLY A 56 12.82 5.38 16.74
C GLY A 56 13.36 4.23 15.88
N ARG A 57 12.54 3.62 15.00
CA ARG A 57 13.04 2.66 14.01
C ARG A 57 13.79 3.40 12.89
N PRO A 58 14.93 2.89 12.39
CA PRO A 58 15.71 3.58 11.35
C PRO A 58 14.94 3.91 10.08
N PHE A 59 13.96 3.07 9.71
CA PHE A 59 13.13 3.24 8.53
C PHE A 59 11.92 4.18 8.76
N PHE A 60 11.68 4.64 9.98
CA PHE A 60 10.48 5.42 10.30
C PHE A 60 10.39 6.75 9.53
N PRO A 61 11.48 7.54 9.37
CA PRO A 61 11.44 8.76 8.56
C PRO A 61 11.05 8.48 7.10
N TRP A 62 11.62 7.41 6.52
CA TRP A 62 11.25 6.97 5.18
C TRP A 62 9.78 6.52 5.11
N LEU A 63 9.25 5.82 6.12
CA LEU A 63 7.85 5.40 6.15
C LEU A 63 6.91 6.62 6.13
N VAL A 64 7.21 7.65 6.92
CA VAL A 64 6.41 8.89 6.95
C VAL A 64 6.44 9.57 5.58
N ASP A 65 7.63 9.70 5.01
CA ASP A 65 7.81 10.28 3.68
C ASP A 65 7.10 9.46 2.58
N PHE A 66 7.24 8.15 2.60
CA PHE A 66 6.58 7.21 1.69
C PHE A 66 5.07 7.41 1.71
N MET A 67 4.44 7.43 2.89
CA MET A 67 2.98 7.54 3.03
C MET A 67 2.43 8.95 2.70
N THR A 68 3.27 9.99 2.71
CA THR A 68 2.84 11.39 2.51
C THR A 68 3.23 11.96 1.14
N ALA A 69 4.13 11.31 0.42
CA ALA A 69 4.63 11.78 -0.86
C ALA A 69 3.53 11.95 -1.91
N LEU A 70 2.58 11.02 -1.96
CA LEU A 70 1.50 10.96 -2.94
C LEU A 70 0.15 10.76 -2.25
N PRO A 71 -0.98 11.16 -2.89
CA PRO A 71 -2.29 10.72 -2.47
C PRO A 71 -2.34 9.19 -2.42
N LEU A 72 -2.99 8.66 -1.41
CA LEU A 72 -3.24 7.23 -1.21
C LEU A 72 -4.74 6.97 -1.14
N ILE A 73 -5.14 5.70 -1.17
CA ILE A 73 -6.56 5.33 -1.00
C ILE A 73 -6.72 4.78 0.41
N VAL A 74 -7.56 5.44 1.20
CA VAL A 74 -7.94 4.98 2.54
C VAL A 74 -9.38 4.55 2.56
N GLY A 75 -9.68 3.47 3.27
CA GLY A 75 -11.02 2.93 3.38
C GLY A 75 -11.37 2.47 4.77
N ARG A 76 -12.69 2.37 4.99
CA ARG A 76 -13.29 1.73 6.15
C ARG A 76 -14.06 0.51 5.67
N ILE A 77 -13.81 -0.62 6.32
CA ILE A 77 -14.58 -1.85 6.12
C ILE A 77 -15.26 -2.24 7.43
N THR A 78 -16.37 -2.97 7.30
CA THR A 78 -16.98 -3.70 8.40
C THR A 78 -16.78 -5.20 8.18
N ALA A 79 -16.27 -5.90 9.18
CA ALA A 79 -15.99 -7.33 9.12
C ALA A 79 -16.30 -8.00 10.47
N SER A 80 -16.51 -9.32 10.50
CA SER A 80 -16.38 -10.07 11.76
C SER A 80 -14.88 -10.21 12.13
N PRO A 81 -14.53 -10.54 13.39
CA PRO A 81 -13.16 -10.84 13.75
C PRO A 81 -12.52 -11.93 12.88
N GLU A 82 -13.28 -13.00 12.60
CA GLU A 82 -12.84 -14.12 11.76
C GLU A 82 -12.61 -13.67 10.31
N ALA A 83 -13.52 -12.86 9.77
CA ALA A 83 -13.37 -12.30 8.42
C ALA A 83 -12.15 -11.36 8.33
N LEU A 84 -11.89 -10.55 9.36
CA LEU A 84 -10.68 -9.71 9.41
C LEU A 84 -9.41 -10.57 9.46
N GLU A 85 -9.43 -11.65 10.22
CA GLU A 85 -8.32 -12.63 10.26
C GLU A 85 -8.08 -13.26 8.89
N HIS A 86 -9.14 -13.69 8.20
CA HIS A 86 -9.06 -14.20 6.82
C HIS A 86 -8.50 -13.14 5.86
N MET A 87 -8.95 -11.88 5.94
CA MET A 87 -8.41 -10.81 5.11
C MET A 87 -6.92 -10.57 5.35
N ARG A 88 -6.47 -10.64 6.61
CA ARG A 88 -5.04 -10.56 6.95
C ARG A 88 -4.29 -11.79 6.46
N TYR A 89 -4.94 -12.94 6.46
CA TYR A 89 -4.37 -14.16 5.93
C TYR A 89 -4.11 -14.04 4.41
N ASP A 90 -5.09 -13.55 3.65
CA ASP A 90 -4.96 -13.30 2.22
C ASP A 90 -3.92 -12.21 1.92
N LEU A 91 -3.88 -11.15 2.73
CA LEU A 91 -2.92 -10.07 2.58
C LEU A 91 -1.48 -10.56 2.73
N GLY A 92 -1.24 -11.48 3.66
CA GLY A 92 0.07 -12.06 3.92
C GLY A 92 0.94 -11.23 4.87
N GLU A 93 2.10 -11.77 5.17
CA GLU A 93 3.04 -11.26 6.17
C GLU A 93 3.61 -9.90 5.78
N THR A 94 3.95 -9.05 6.76
CA THR A 94 4.46 -7.69 6.52
C THR A 94 5.77 -7.69 5.71
N ARG A 95 6.63 -8.68 5.94
CA ARG A 95 7.88 -8.87 5.20
C ARG A 95 7.61 -9.75 4.00
N ILE A 96 7.75 -9.20 2.79
CA ILE A 96 7.47 -9.89 1.52
C ILE A 96 8.24 -11.21 1.39
N ALA A 97 9.52 -11.23 1.80
CA ALA A 97 10.34 -12.44 1.76
C ALA A 97 9.86 -13.57 2.69
N GLN A 98 8.96 -13.26 3.63
CA GLN A 98 8.31 -14.20 4.55
C GLN A 98 6.83 -14.41 4.20
N SER A 99 6.34 -13.74 3.15
CA SER A 99 4.93 -13.82 2.76
C SER A 99 4.61 -15.18 2.17
N ARG A 100 3.45 -15.74 2.54
CA ARG A 100 2.98 -17.00 1.99
C ARG A 100 2.81 -16.93 0.47
N PRO A 101 3.12 -18.02 -0.27
CA PRO A 101 2.87 -18.10 -1.71
C PRO A 101 1.42 -17.77 -2.05
N GLY A 102 1.21 -16.88 -3.01
CA GLY A 102 -0.12 -16.49 -3.46
C GLY A 102 -0.83 -15.46 -2.57
N SER A 103 -0.22 -15.02 -1.47
CA SER A 103 -0.74 -13.87 -0.71
C SER A 103 -0.55 -12.57 -1.49
N LEU A 104 -1.38 -11.55 -1.22
CA LEU A 104 -1.33 -10.30 -1.97
C LEU A 104 0.01 -9.57 -1.85
N ARG A 105 0.66 -9.63 -0.68
CA ARG A 105 2.00 -9.06 -0.50
C ARG A 105 3.07 -9.85 -1.24
N GLU A 106 2.94 -11.17 -1.29
CA GLU A 106 3.80 -12.02 -2.13
C GLU A 106 3.53 -11.82 -3.62
N GLN A 107 2.32 -11.47 -4.05
CA GLN A 107 2.04 -11.26 -5.47
C GLN A 107 2.45 -9.86 -5.94
N TYR A 108 2.23 -8.83 -5.12
CA TYR A 108 2.30 -7.44 -5.57
C TYR A 108 3.34 -6.56 -4.86
N GLY A 109 3.87 -6.99 -3.71
CA GLY A 109 4.87 -6.21 -2.97
C GLY A 109 6.21 -6.15 -3.69
N ILE A 110 6.99 -5.08 -3.50
CA ILE A 110 8.29 -4.90 -4.16
C ILE A 110 9.44 -5.26 -3.22
N PHE A 111 9.58 -4.56 -2.10
CA PHE A 111 10.70 -4.74 -1.18
C PHE A 111 10.43 -4.08 0.17
N GLY A 112 10.86 -4.73 1.26
CA GLY A 112 10.79 -4.15 2.60
C GLY A 112 9.39 -3.62 2.95
N GLY A 113 9.28 -2.31 3.17
CA GLY A 113 8.02 -1.62 3.50
C GLY A 113 7.09 -1.30 2.33
N ILE A 114 7.55 -1.51 1.09
CA ILE A 114 6.78 -1.35 -0.16
C ILE A 114 5.98 -2.63 -0.41
N ASN A 115 4.96 -2.82 0.44
CA ASN A 115 4.19 -4.06 0.55
C ASN A 115 2.69 -3.84 0.34
N CYS A 116 2.34 -2.92 -0.55
CA CYS A 116 1.00 -2.67 -1.10
C CYS A 116 -0.04 -2.06 -0.16
N MET A 117 -0.33 -2.68 0.97
CA MET A 117 -1.51 -2.33 1.75
C MET A 117 -1.32 -2.47 3.26
N HIS A 118 -1.91 -1.51 3.98
CA HIS A 118 -2.20 -1.61 5.41
C HIS A 118 -3.62 -2.15 5.60
N LEU A 119 -3.79 -3.01 6.59
CA LEU A 119 -5.07 -3.48 7.10
C LEU A 119 -4.91 -3.56 8.62
N SER A 120 -5.91 -3.09 9.37
CA SER A 120 -5.92 -3.19 10.83
C SER A 120 -5.68 -4.63 11.29
N ASP A 121 -5.04 -4.80 12.44
CA ASP A 121 -4.65 -6.10 12.99
C ASP A 121 -5.68 -6.76 13.88
N SER A 122 -6.60 -5.99 14.45
CA SER A 122 -7.68 -6.49 15.27
C SER A 122 -8.91 -5.59 15.17
N PRO A 123 -10.09 -6.05 15.63
CA PRO A 123 -11.27 -5.21 15.79
C PRO A 123 -11.02 -3.93 16.63
N ASP A 124 -10.29 -4.05 17.73
CA ASP A 124 -10.09 -2.95 18.68
C ASP A 124 -9.18 -1.86 18.10
N THR A 125 -8.06 -2.28 17.52
CA THR A 125 -7.14 -1.38 16.81
C THR A 125 -7.79 -0.81 15.57
N GLY A 126 -8.60 -1.58 14.85
CA GLY A 126 -9.35 -1.13 13.67
C GLY A 126 -10.30 0.02 13.97
N ALA A 127 -11.10 -0.10 15.03
CA ALA A 127 -11.98 0.99 15.47
C ALA A 127 -11.19 2.25 15.86
N ALA A 128 -10.06 2.09 16.56
CA ALA A 128 -9.20 3.20 16.95
C ALA A 128 -8.54 3.88 15.74
N GLU A 129 -8.05 3.10 14.77
CA GLU A 129 -7.49 3.58 13.52
C GLU A 129 -8.53 4.34 12.70
N VAL A 130 -9.72 3.78 12.48
CA VAL A 130 -10.82 4.44 11.77
C VAL A 130 -11.19 5.77 12.44
N LYS A 131 -11.33 5.78 13.77
CA LYS A 131 -11.62 7.02 14.52
C LYS A 131 -10.53 8.08 14.33
N ARG A 132 -9.25 7.68 14.37
CA ARG A 132 -8.12 8.58 14.15
C ARG A 132 -8.19 9.22 12.76
N TRP A 133 -8.41 8.42 11.72
CA TRP A 133 -8.47 8.90 10.33
C TRP A 133 -9.73 9.72 10.03
N TRP A 134 -10.85 9.42 10.68
CA TRP A 134 -12.12 10.16 10.51
C TRP A 134 -11.98 11.65 10.81
N GLY A 135 -11.09 12.03 11.72
CA GLY A 135 -10.81 13.45 12.03
C GLY A 135 -10.19 14.24 10.88
N PHE A 136 -9.68 13.56 9.84
CA PHE A 136 -8.97 14.16 8.71
C PHE A 136 -9.64 13.90 7.36
N VAL A 137 -10.33 12.78 7.22
CA VAL A 137 -11.03 12.37 6.00
C VAL A 137 -12.32 11.63 6.37
N MET A 138 -13.44 12.01 5.76
CA MET A 138 -14.74 11.39 6.02
C MET A 138 -14.75 9.94 5.50
N LEU A 139 -14.94 8.93 6.36
CA LEU A 139 -14.95 7.51 5.98
C LEU A 139 -16.37 6.92 6.02
N ASP A 140 -17.31 7.63 5.40
CA ASP A 140 -18.76 7.38 5.45
C ASP A 140 -19.35 6.77 4.17
N LYS A 141 -18.66 6.90 3.03
CA LYS A 141 -19.11 6.35 1.75
C LYS A 141 -17.93 5.98 0.84
N VAL A 142 -18.20 5.10 -0.12
CA VAL A 142 -17.30 4.84 -1.25
C VAL A 142 -17.41 6.01 -2.23
N ASP A 143 -16.34 6.79 -2.34
CA ASP A 143 -16.25 8.01 -3.18
C ASP A 143 -15.04 7.93 -4.12
N VAL A 144 -14.72 6.72 -4.58
CA VAL A 144 -13.65 6.44 -5.54
C VAL A 144 -14.18 5.44 -6.56
N LYS A 145 -13.87 5.69 -7.83
CA LYS A 145 -14.07 4.71 -8.90
C LYS A 145 -12.76 3.97 -9.12
N LEU A 146 -12.78 2.66 -8.88
CA LEU A 146 -11.67 1.75 -9.15
C LEU A 146 -12.06 0.71 -10.19
N ASP A 147 -11.22 0.56 -11.20
CA ASP A 147 -11.38 -0.43 -12.25
C ASP A 147 -10.94 -1.81 -11.75
N ARG A 148 -11.61 -2.86 -12.24
CA ARG A 148 -11.30 -4.25 -11.87
C ARG A 148 -10.08 -4.80 -12.59
N ASP A 149 -9.81 -4.23 -13.77
CA ASP A 149 -8.73 -4.59 -14.66
C ASP A 149 -8.02 -3.30 -15.09
N SER A 150 -6.78 -3.44 -15.52
CA SER A 150 -5.94 -2.39 -16.06
C SER A 150 -5.31 -2.88 -17.35
N ASP A 151 -5.18 -2.00 -18.34
CA ASP A 151 -4.40 -2.25 -19.56
C ASP A 151 -2.90 -2.06 -19.35
N LYS A 152 -2.50 -1.34 -18.29
CA LYS A 152 -1.09 -1.24 -17.85
C LYS A 152 -0.55 -2.61 -17.39
N PRO A 153 0.75 -2.87 -17.61
CA PRO A 153 1.39 -4.10 -17.16
C PRO A 153 1.51 -4.20 -15.64
N ASP A 154 1.77 -5.42 -15.15
CA ASP A 154 2.31 -5.68 -13.82
C ASP A 154 3.77 -6.14 -13.96
N HIS A 155 4.70 -5.35 -13.46
CA HIS A 155 6.13 -5.57 -13.44
C HIS A 155 6.67 -6.00 -12.07
N THR A 156 5.81 -6.39 -11.12
CA THR A 156 6.21 -6.70 -9.73
C THR A 156 7.43 -7.62 -9.67
N TYR A 157 7.46 -8.70 -10.44
CA TYR A 157 8.60 -9.63 -10.45
C TYR A 157 9.91 -8.98 -10.89
N ARG A 158 9.87 -8.15 -11.94
CA ARG A 158 11.05 -7.41 -12.44
C ARG A 158 11.48 -6.37 -11.41
N LEU A 159 10.53 -5.64 -10.83
CA LEU A 159 10.78 -4.64 -9.78
C LEU A 159 11.45 -5.26 -8.55
N ARG A 160 11.03 -6.46 -8.12
CA ARG A 160 11.70 -7.21 -7.03
C ARG A 160 13.14 -7.58 -7.35
N SER A 161 13.38 -8.06 -8.56
CA SER A 161 14.73 -8.42 -9.01
C SER A 161 15.64 -7.20 -8.98
N LEU A 162 15.18 -6.07 -9.51
CA LEU A 162 15.90 -4.80 -9.49
C LEU A 162 16.08 -4.27 -8.05
N ALA A 163 15.06 -4.39 -7.20
CA ALA A 163 15.15 -4.00 -5.79
C ALA A 163 16.22 -4.79 -5.04
N THR A 164 16.31 -6.10 -5.30
CA THR A 164 17.35 -6.97 -4.73
C THR A 164 18.74 -6.56 -5.21
N GLN A 165 18.90 -6.21 -6.50
CA GLN A 165 20.17 -5.72 -7.03
C GLN A 165 20.60 -4.41 -6.37
N ILE A 166 19.68 -3.42 -6.29
CA ILE A 166 19.94 -2.11 -5.68
C ILE A 166 20.34 -2.26 -4.22
N SER A 167 19.55 -3.01 -3.44
CA SER A 167 19.83 -3.23 -2.01
C SER A 167 21.11 -4.02 -1.75
N SER A 168 21.59 -4.78 -2.74
CA SER A 168 22.87 -5.49 -2.68
C SER A 168 24.05 -4.68 -3.24
N GLY A 169 23.84 -3.42 -3.67
CA GLY A 169 24.87 -2.58 -4.26
C GLY A 169 25.30 -3.00 -5.68
N ILE A 170 24.52 -3.83 -6.36
CA ILE A 170 24.84 -4.38 -7.68
C ILE A 170 24.24 -3.49 -8.76
N HIS A 171 25.08 -2.93 -9.64
CA HIS A 171 24.67 -2.11 -10.79
C HIS A 171 23.63 -1.01 -10.45
N VAL A 172 23.76 -0.39 -9.28
CA VAL A 172 22.74 0.50 -8.69
C VAL A 172 22.19 1.53 -9.67
N GLY A 173 23.04 2.19 -10.45
CA GLY A 173 22.60 3.19 -11.43
C GLY A 173 21.72 2.62 -12.55
N LEU A 174 22.14 1.51 -13.17
CA LEU A 174 21.39 0.84 -14.23
C LEU A 174 20.09 0.23 -13.69
N ALA A 175 20.16 -0.42 -12.53
CA ALA A 175 19.00 -1.03 -11.90
C ALA A 175 17.96 0.02 -11.47
N SER A 176 18.40 1.16 -10.95
CA SER A 176 17.52 2.28 -10.60
C SER A 176 16.85 2.88 -11.83
N GLN A 177 17.59 3.04 -12.93
CA GLN A 177 17.03 3.56 -14.18
C GLN A 177 15.98 2.60 -14.75
N ALA A 178 16.27 1.30 -14.82
CA ALA A 178 15.31 0.30 -15.25
C ALA A 178 14.07 0.25 -14.35
N MET A 179 14.23 0.43 -13.04
CA MET A 179 13.10 0.47 -12.11
C MET A 179 12.18 1.68 -12.38
N LYS A 180 12.74 2.84 -12.68
CA LYS A 180 11.97 4.05 -13.03
C LYS A 180 11.15 3.85 -14.31
N GLU A 181 11.74 3.22 -15.33
CA GLU A 181 11.07 2.91 -16.59
C GLU A 181 9.86 2.00 -16.35
N LEU A 182 10.04 0.93 -15.58
CA LEU A 182 8.94 0.01 -15.25
C LEU A 182 7.85 0.67 -14.42
N LEU A 183 8.20 1.50 -13.43
CA LEU A 183 7.21 2.23 -12.64
C LEU A 183 6.42 3.23 -13.49
N ALA A 184 7.03 3.86 -14.50
CA ALA A 184 6.32 4.73 -15.44
C ALA A 184 5.33 3.95 -16.31
N GLU A 185 5.69 2.75 -16.74
CA GLU A 185 4.81 1.88 -17.53
C GLU A 185 3.57 1.42 -16.74
N GLU A 186 3.69 1.23 -15.43
CA GLU A 186 2.59 0.76 -14.56
C GLU A 186 1.62 1.86 -14.11
N THR A 187 1.93 3.14 -14.36
CA THR A 187 1.21 4.29 -13.79
C THR A 187 0.73 5.29 -14.84
N ASP A 188 -0.07 6.25 -14.40
CA ASP A 188 -0.49 7.45 -15.16
C ASP A 188 0.06 8.75 -14.53
N LEU A 189 0.97 8.62 -13.56
CA LEU A 189 1.64 9.77 -12.96
C LEU A 189 2.59 10.44 -13.94
N GLU A 190 2.66 11.77 -13.87
CA GLU A 190 3.54 12.60 -14.67
C GLU A 190 4.27 13.63 -13.80
N GLY A 191 5.37 14.17 -14.32
CA GLY A 191 6.11 15.27 -13.70
C GLY A 191 6.48 15.00 -12.24
N LYS A 192 6.13 15.94 -11.36
CA LYS A 192 6.52 15.90 -9.93
C LYS A 192 5.98 14.68 -9.18
N ASP A 193 4.83 14.14 -9.58
CA ASP A 193 4.22 13.03 -8.87
C ASP A 193 4.88 11.70 -9.27
N LEU A 194 5.28 11.56 -10.54
CA LEU A 194 6.09 10.44 -10.99
C LEU A 194 7.48 10.45 -10.32
N GLU A 195 8.12 11.61 -10.24
CA GLU A 195 9.39 11.76 -9.53
C GLU A 195 9.25 11.44 -8.03
N ALA A 196 8.12 11.78 -7.42
CA ALA A 196 7.83 11.40 -6.04
C ALA A 196 7.74 9.88 -5.89
N LEU A 197 7.06 9.17 -6.81
CA LEU A 197 6.98 7.71 -6.82
C LEU A 197 8.37 7.06 -6.92
N TYR A 198 9.22 7.58 -7.81
CA TYR A 198 10.60 7.11 -7.95
C TYR A 198 11.39 7.27 -6.67
N ARG A 199 11.35 8.46 -6.08
CA ARG A 199 12.09 8.81 -4.88
C ARG A 199 11.71 7.91 -3.71
N ILE A 200 10.42 7.74 -3.43
CA ILE A 200 9.97 6.92 -2.31
C ILE A 200 10.24 5.43 -2.53
N THR A 201 10.18 4.97 -3.78
CA THR A 201 10.46 3.56 -4.11
C THR A 201 11.94 3.24 -3.98
N LEU A 202 12.80 4.05 -4.60
CA LEU A 202 14.25 3.87 -4.55
C LEU A 202 14.82 4.11 -3.15
N GLY A 203 14.27 5.07 -2.40
CA GLY A 203 14.71 5.36 -1.03
C GLY A 203 14.44 4.23 -0.03
N ALA A 204 13.60 3.25 -0.38
CA ALA A 204 13.40 2.05 0.44
C ALA A 204 14.51 1.01 0.29
N LEU A 205 15.33 1.15 -0.75
CA LEU A 205 16.30 0.16 -1.21
C LEU A 205 17.74 0.50 -0.81
N THR A 206 17.95 1.71 -0.30
CA THR A 206 19.24 2.31 0.06
C THR A 206 19.30 2.59 1.55
#